data_AF-A0A442T4V6-F1
#
_entry.id   AF-A0A442T4V6-F1
#
_cell.length_a   1.000
_cell.length_b   1.000
_cell.length_c   1.000
_cell.angle_alpha   90.00
_cell.angle_beta   90.00
_cell.angle_gamma   90.00
#
_symmetry.space_group_name_H-M   'P 1'
#
loop_
_entity.id
_entity.type
_entity.pdbx_description
1 polymer ?
#
loop_
_entity_poly.entity_id
_entity_poly.type
_entity_poly.pdbx_seq_one_letter_code
_entity_poly.pdbx_strand_id
1 'polypeptide(L)' 'MMNNPDVLLNRAKALRLNGLITHWDEIAGADWLAAVLQWEEEERSDRSMRRRMRAARLGHFKQLSDYDWHWPRRI' A
#
# COMPACT_ATOMS: atom_id res chain seq x y z
N MET A 1 0.56 12.81 17.08
CA MET A 1 1.33 12.22 15.96
C MET A 1 2.65 12.95 15.91
N MET A 2 3.76 12.27 16.18
CA MET A 2 5.08 12.90 16.19
C MET A 2 5.51 13.13 14.73
N ASN A 3 5.20 14.30 14.17
CA ASN A 3 5.73 14.75 12.88
C ASN A 3 7.21 15.08 13.05
N ASN A 4 8.03 14.07 13.36
CA ASN A 4 9.46 14.23 13.42
C ASN A 4 9.97 14.35 11.98
N PRO A 5 10.62 15.47 11.59
CA PRO A 5 11.12 15.67 10.23
C PRO A 5 12.04 14.54 9.76
N ASP A 6 12.83 13.91 10.66
CA ASP A 6 13.67 12.77 10.29
C ASP A 6 12.84 11.55 9.86
N VAL A 7 11.70 11.33 10.50
CA VAL A 7 10.77 10.24 10.15
C VAL A 7 10.14 10.51 8.79
N LEU A 8 9.70 11.74 8.55
CA LEU A 8 9.12 12.12 7.26
C LEU A 8 10.15 12.03 6.13
N LEU A 9 11.42 12.38 6.39
CA LEU A 9 12.50 12.27 5.41
C LEU A 9 12.76 10.81 5.04
N ASN A 10 12.76 9.92 6.02
CA ASN A 10 12.92 8.49 5.78
C ASN A 10 11.77 7.91 4.96
N ARG A 11 10.53 8.35 5.20
CA ARG A 11 9.36 7.99 4.39
C ARG A 11 9.51 8.48 2.95
N ALA A 12 9.90 9.74 2.75
CA ALA A 12 10.15 10.29 1.42
C ALA A 12 11.24 9.50 0.66
N LYS A 13 12.33 9.11 1.34
CA LYS A 13 13.39 8.24 0.80
C LYS A 13 12.86 6.85 0.42
N ALA A 14 12.04 6.23 1.25
CA ALA A 14 11.43 4.93 0.97
C ALA A 14 10.51 4.98 -0.27
N LEU A 15 9.80 6.10 -0.45
CA LEU A 15 8.96 6.37 -1.61
C LEU A 15 9.74 6.82 -2.86
N ARG A 16 11.04 7.12 -2.73
CA ARG A 16 11.92 7.65 -3.79
C ARG A 16 11.42 8.97 -4.40
N LEU A 17 10.84 9.85 -3.58
CA LEU A 17 10.34 11.15 -4.02
C LEU A 17 11.49 12.16 -4.12
N ASN A 18 12.39 11.95 -5.09
CA ASN A 18 13.66 12.67 -5.18
C ASN A 18 13.52 14.20 -5.21
N GLY A 19 12.47 14.73 -5.87
CA GLY A 19 12.21 16.18 -5.86
C GLY A 19 11.92 16.74 -4.47
N LEU A 20 11.10 16.03 -3.68
CA LEU A 20 10.82 16.41 -2.29
C LEU A 20 12.06 16.25 -1.39
N ILE A 21 12.91 15.25 -1.66
CA ILE A 21 14.16 15.03 -0.93
C ILE A 21 15.18 16.13 -1.24
N THR A 22 15.29 16.57 -2.49
CA THR A 22 16.20 17.66 -2.90
C THR A 22 15.84 18.99 -2.26
N HIS A 23 14.55 19.30 -2.16
CA HIS A 23 14.05 20.55 -1.57
C HIS A 23 13.62 20.40 -0.10
N TRP A 24 14.17 19.41 0.61
CA TRP A 24 13.69 19.03 1.94
C TRP A 24 13.70 20.19 2.95
N ASP A 25 14.79 20.95 2.99
CA ASP A 25 14.96 22.06 3.93
C ASP A 25 13.92 23.17 3.75
N GLU A 26 13.34 23.31 2.56
CA GLU A 26 12.29 24.28 2.26
C GLU A 26 10.91 23.82 2.73
N ILE A 27 10.68 22.51 2.81
CA ILE A 27 9.34 21.92 3.02
C ILE A 27 9.21 21.14 4.32
N ALA A 28 10.30 20.89 5.06
CA ALA A 28 10.32 20.01 6.23
C ALA A 28 9.32 20.43 7.33
N GLY A 29 9.00 21.73 7.43
CA GLY A 29 8.03 22.28 8.37
C GLY A 29 6.61 22.42 7.82
N ALA A 30 6.34 21.97 6.59
CA ALA A 30 5.04 22.14 5.97
C ALA A 30 3.99 21.18 6.56
N ASP A 31 2.85 21.75 6.98
CA ASP A 31 1.76 20.99 7.60
C ASP A 31 1.15 19.91 6.68
N TRP A 32 1.25 20.11 5.36
CA TRP A 32 0.74 19.18 4.35
C TRP A 32 1.65 17.97 4.10
N LEU A 33 2.92 18.04 4.50
CA LEU A 33 3.93 17.05 4.12
C LEU A 33 3.60 15.65 4.63
N ALA A 34 3.15 15.55 5.88
CA ALA A 34 2.77 14.28 6.48
C ALA A 34 1.58 13.61 5.76
N ALA A 35 0.62 14.41 5.29
CA ALA A 35 -0.56 13.92 4.57
C ALA A 35 -0.20 13.42 3.17
N VAL A 36 0.63 14.17 2.43
CA VAL A 36 1.07 13.77 1.09
C VAL A 36 1.88 12.47 1.13
N LEU A 37 2.80 12.34 2.09
CA LEU A 37 3.57 11.10 2.27
C LEU A 37 2.66 9.91 2.61
N GLN A 38 1.62 10.13 3.42
CA GLN A 38 0.63 9.10 3.74
C GLN A 38 -0.13 8.62 2.49
N TRP A 39 -0.62 9.55 1.68
CA TRP A 39 -1.34 9.20 0.45
C TRP A 39 -0.48 8.39 -0.52
N GLU A 40 0.78 8.77 -0.71
CA GLU A 40 1.68 8.02 -1.61
C GLU A 40 1.98 6.60 -1.10
N GLU A 41 2.11 6.41 0.22
CA GLU A 41 2.29 5.08 0.82
C GLU A 41 1.06 4.17 0.61
N GLU A 42 -0.13 4.73 0.83
CA GLU A 42 -1.41 4.04 0.63
C GLU A 42 -1.60 3.67 -0.83
N GLU A 43 -1.45 4.63 -1.74
CA GLU A 43 -1.59 4.42 -3.18
C GLU A 43 -0.55 3.42 -3.72
N ARG A 44 0.68 3.45 -3.24
CA ARG A 44 1.70 2.44 -3.59
C ARG A 44 1.27 1.04 -3.16
N SER A 45 0.72 0.92 -1.95
CA SER A 45 0.27 -0.36 -1.38
C SER A 45 -0.95 -0.90 -2.13
N ASP A 46 -1.92 -0.05 -2.41
CA ASP A 46 -3.12 -0.40 -3.16
C ASP A 46 -2.79 -0.76 -4.62
N ARG A 47 -1.95 0.01 -5.33
CA ARG A 47 -1.49 -0.37 -6.69
C ARG A 47 -0.78 -1.72 -6.71
N SER A 48 0.07 -2.00 -5.71
CA SER A 48 0.73 -3.31 -5.56
C SER A 48 -0.29 -4.44 -5.34
N MET A 49 -1.27 -4.21 -4.47
CA MET A 49 -2.36 -5.17 -4.22
C MET A 49 -3.18 -5.43 -5.48
N ARG A 50 -3.66 -4.37 -6.15
CA ARG A 50 -4.44 -4.47 -7.40
C ARG A 50 -3.66 -5.19 -8.49
N ARG A 51 -2.36 -4.91 -8.64
CA ARG A 51 -1.50 -5.63 -9.58
C ARG A 51 -1.43 -7.12 -9.26
N ARG A 52 -1.22 -7.49 -8.00
CA ARG A 52 -1.18 -8.90 -7.57
C ARG A 52 -2.52 -9.60 -7.75
N MET A 53 -3.63 -8.96 -7.39
CA MET A 53 -4.97 -9.49 -7.61
C MET A 53 -5.23 -9.77 -9.10
N ARG A 54 -4.91 -8.80 -9.98
CA ARG A 54 -5.02 -8.98 -11.44
C ARG A 54 -4.15 -10.13 -11.95
N ALA A 55 -2.93 -10.26 -11.45
CA ALA A 55 -2.00 -11.32 -11.84
C ALA A 55 -2.43 -12.71 -11.33
N ALA A 56 -3.03 -12.78 -10.15
CA ALA A 56 -3.44 -14.04 -9.52
C ALA A 56 -4.61 -14.72 -10.26
N ARG A 57 -5.29 -14.03 -11.18
CA ARG A 57 -6.43 -14.55 -11.96
C ARG A 57 -7.46 -15.29 -11.10
N LEU A 58 -7.61 -14.85 -9.85
CA LEU A 58 -8.54 -15.44 -8.90
C LEU A 58 -9.95 -15.24 -9.45
N GLY A 59 -10.59 -16.35 -9.83
CA GLY A 59 -11.97 -16.37 -10.29
C GLY A 59 -12.95 -16.22 -9.13
N HIS A 60 -14.24 -16.28 -9.42
CA HIS A 60 -15.24 -16.45 -8.37
C HIS A 60 -15.08 -17.83 -7.75
N PHE A 61 -14.84 -17.85 -6.44
CA PHE A 61 -14.86 -19.07 -5.65
C PHE A 61 -16.23 -19.23 -5.00
N LYS A 62 -16.70 -20.48 -4.94
CA LYS A 62 -17.86 -20.85 -4.14
C LYS A 62 -17.54 -20.55 -2.67
N GLN A 63 -18.48 -19.98 -1.92
CA GLN A 63 -18.27 -19.75 -0.49
C GLN A 63 -18.04 -21.09 0.20
N LEU A 64 -17.19 -21.08 1.24
CA LEU A 64 -16.83 -22.29 1.97
C LEU A 64 -18.06 -23.00 2.57
N SER A 65 -19.08 -22.22 2.96
CA SER A 65 -20.38 -22.70 3.44
C SER A 65 -21.16 -23.53 2.42
N ASP A 66 -20.98 -23.23 1.14
CA ASP A 66 -21.76 -23.83 0.08
C ASP A 66 -21.07 -25.09 -0.49
N TYR A 67 -19.85 -25.38 -0.04
CA TYR A 67 -19.08 -26.53 -0.50
C TYR A 67 -19.72 -27.84 -0.01
N ASP A 68 -19.96 -28.80 -0.92
CA ASP A 68 -20.42 -30.14 -0.52
C ASP A 68 -19.21 -30.94 -0.03
N TRP A 69 -19.00 -30.92 1.29
CA TRP A 69 -17.92 -31.66 1.95
C TRP A 69 -18.05 -33.18 1.86
N HIS A 70 -19.18 -33.71 1.36
CA HIS A 70 -19.38 -35.15 1.17
C HIS A 70 -18.94 -35.63 -0.24
N TRP A 71 -18.34 -34.77 -1.05
CA TRP A 71 -17.79 -35.10 -2.37
C TRP A 71 -16.27 -35.31 -2.32
N PRO A 72 -15.66 -36.26 -3.06
CA PRO A 72 -16.28 -37.27 -3.92
C PRO A 72 -16.62 -38.54 -3.12
N ARG A 73 -17.74 -39.19 -3.46
CA ARG A 73 -18.25 -40.35 -2.71
C ARG A 73 -17.51 -41.66 -3.02
N ARG A 74 -16.57 -41.64 -3.97
CA ARG A 74 -15.64 -42.74 -4.32
C ARG A 74 -14.34 -42.14 -4.87
N ILE A 75 -13.21 -42.76 -4.53
CA ILE A 75 -11.85 -42.43 -4.98
C ILE A 75 -11.48 -43.35 -6.13
#